data_AF-A0A0Q8Q4B9-F1
#
_entry.id   AF-A0A0Q8Q4B9-F1
#
_cell.length_a   1.000
_cell.length_b   1.000
_cell.length_c   1.000
_cell.angle_alpha   90.00
_cell.angle_beta   90.00
_cell.angle_gamma   90.00
#
_symmetry.space_group_name_H-M   'P 1'
#
loop_
_entity.id
_entity.type
_entity.pdbx_description
1 polymer ?
#
loop_
_entity_poly.entity_id
_entity_poly.type
_entity_poly.pdbx_seq_one_letter_code
_entity_poly.pdbx_strand_id
1 'polypeptide(L)'
;MKVDVYKRPESEGKFSYLAVPEGRPIPEEATNIDWETADNNVDLDHDNQPLHGISAEDAFQQISAKGYAISSVSNKIRIGPNV
;
A
#
# COMPACT_ATOMS: atom_id res chain seq x y z
N MET A 1 -10.15 -5.12 9.01
CA MET A 1 -8.81 -5.36 9.62
C MET A 1 -8.10 -4.03 9.78
N LYS A 2 -7.24 -3.86 10.78
CA LYS A 2 -6.59 -2.56 11.04
C LYS A 2 -5.27 -2.43 10.30
N VAL A 3 -5.10 -1.32 9.59
CA VAL A 3 -3.91 -1.01 8.79
C VAL A 3 -3.44 0.42 9.08
N ASP A 4 -2.13 0.60 9.12
CA ASP A 4 -1.49 1.91 9.14
C ASP A 4 -1.21 2.36 7.71
N VAL A 5 -1.69 3.55 7.39
CA VAL A 5 -1.62 4.15 6.07
C VAL A 5 -0.58 5.26 6.07
N TYR A 6 0.41 5.06 5.22
CA TYR A 6 1.46 6.01 4.97
C TYR A 6 1.28 6.60 3.60
N LYS A 7 1.53 7.90 3.46
CA LYS A 7 1.59 8.58 2.18
C LYS A 7 2.98 9.14 1.96
N ARG A 8 3.39 9.26 0.70
CA ARG A 8 4.58 10.04 0.36
C ARG A 8 4.31 10.85 -0.89
N PRO A 9 4.90 12.05 -1.00
CA PRO A 9 5.03 12.72 -2.28
C PRO A 9 6.06 11.97 -3.14
N GLU A 10 5.68 11.63 -4.37
CA GLU A 10 6.58 11.12 -5.41
C GLU A 10 7.06 12.25 -6.31
N SER A 11 8.10 11.96 -7.09
CA SER A 11 8.48 12.81 -8.22
C SER A 11 7.31 12.92 -9.22
N GLU A 12 7.15 14.10 -9.82
CA GLU A 12 6.01 14.49 -10.68
C GLU A 12 4.70 14.88 -9.96
N GLY A 13 4.73 15.15 -8.64
CA GLY A 13 3.55 15.64 -7.91
C GLY A 13 2.45 14.59 -7.72
N LYS A 14 2.82 13.31 -7.81
CA LYS A 14 1.96 12.18 -7.46
C LYS A 14 2.14 11.84 -5.99
N PHE A 15 1.16 11.14 -5.41
CA PHE A 15 1.27 10.64 -4.05
C PHE A 15 1.17 9.13 -4.05
N SER A 16 2.10 8.47 -3.34
CA SER A 16 2.00 7.05 -3.06
C SER A 16 1.37 6.80 -1.72
N TYR A 17 0.48 5.81 -1.66
CA TYR A 17 -0.15 5.35 -0.43
C TYR A 17 0.25 3.92 -0.15
N LEU A 18 0.77 3.66 1.03
CA LEU A 18 1.19 2.36 1.54
C LEU A 18 0.31 2.02 2.75
N ALA A 19 -0.45 0.94 2.66
CA ALA A 19 -1.24 0.41 3.77
C ALA A 19 -0.54 -0.85 4.32
N VAL A 20 -0.09 -0.77 5.58
CA VAL A 20 0.59 -1.86 6.28
C VAL A 20 -0.32 -2.38 7.39
N PRO A 21 -0.57 -3.70 7.49
CA PRO A 21 -1.30 -4.26 8.61
C PRO A 21 -0.63 -3.93 9.94
N GLU A 22 -1.44 -3.59 10.93
CA GLU A 22 -0.96 -3.43 12.30
C GLU A 22 -0.19 -4.70 12.72
N GLY A 23 1.05 -4.52 13.19
CA GLY A 23 1.92 -5.61 13.61
C GLY A 23 2.77 -6.25 12.51
N ARG A 24 2.74 -5.75 11.26
CA ARG A 24 3.73 -6.11 10.24
C ARG A 24 4.81 -5.02 10.06
N PRO A 25 6.06 -5.41 9.76
CA PRO A 25 7.11 -4.46 9.44
C PRO A 25 6.87 -3.81 8.06
N ILE A 26 7.28 -2.55 7.92
CA ILE A 26 7.34 -1.85 6.63
C ILE A 26 8.32 -2.62 5.73
N PRO A 27 7.96 -2.92 4.46
CA PRO A 27 8.83 -3.68 3.58
C PRO A 27 10.17 -2.98 3.36
N GLU A 28 11.25 -3.73 3.11
CA GLU A 28 12.60 -3.18 2.92
C GLU A 28 12.66 -2.17 1.77
N GLU A 29 11.87 -2.40 0.71
CA GLU A 29 11.69 -1.49 -0.42
C GLU A 29 11.13 -0.12 0.01
N ALA A 30 10.31 -0.09 1.07
CA ALA A 30 9.68 1.09 1.65
C ALA A 30 10.45 1.66 2.84
N THR A 31 11.34 0.89 3.47
CA THR A 31 12.17 1.31 4.63
C THR A 31 13.16 2.42 4.27
N ASN A 32 13.60 2.50 3.01
CA ASN A 32 14.54 3.53 2.56
C ASN A 32 13.86 4.87 2.18
N ILE A 33 12.55 4.95 2.35
CA ILE A 33 11.73 6.07 1.90
C ILE A 33 11.15 6.77 3.11
N ASP A 34 11.19 8.11 3.08
CA ASP A 34 10.52 8.95 4.07
C ASP A 34 9.01 8.93 3.81
N TRP A 35 8.33 8.05 4.53
CA TRP A 35 6.88 7.93 4.50
C TRP A 35 6.27 8.87 5.54
N GLU A 36 5.35 9.73 5.11
CA GLU A 36 4.55 10.55 6.01
C GLU A 36 3.34 9.73 6.47
N THR A 37 3.17 9.58 7.78
CA THR A 37 1.99 8.95 8.35
C THR A 37 0.74 9.73 7.93
N ALA A 38 -0.07 9.14 7.07
CA ALA A 38 -1.33 9.74 6.65
C ALA A 38 -2.42 9.47 7.69
N ASP A 39 -2.53 8.20 8.07
CA ASP A 39 -3.60 7.69 8.92
C ASP A 39 -3.12 6.41 9.60
N ASN A 40 -3.52 6.14 10.83
CA ASN A 40 -3.10 4.94 11.56
C ASN A 40 -4.34 4.19 12.02
N ASN A 41 -4.24 2.88 12.20
CA ASN A 41 -5.33 2.06 12.73
C ASN A 41 -6.62 2.13 11.87
N VAL A 42 -6.47 2.37 10.57
CA VAL A 42 -7.60 2.49 9.65
C VAL A 42 -8.28 1.14 9.49
N ASP A 43 -9.61 1.14 9.56
CA ASP A 43 -10.39 -0.06 9.34
C ASP A 43 -10.49 -0.37 7.83
N LEU A 44 -9.57 -1.22 7.36
CA LEU A 44 -9.65 -1.85 6.06
C LEU A 44 -10.67 -2.98 6.12
N ASP A 45 -11.92 -2.67 5.81
CA ASP A 45 -12.99 -3.66 5.67
C ASP A 45 -13.44 -3.77 4.21
N HIS A 46 -13.92 -4.95 3.80
CA HIS A 46 -14.40 -5.20 2.44
C HIS A 46 -15.62 -4.35 2.10
N ASP A 47 -16.42 -3.98 3.11
CA ASP A 47 -17.58 -3.10 3.00
C ASP A 47 -17.24 -1.60 3.19
N ASN A 48 -16.00 -1.28 3.57
CA ASN A 48 -15.59 0.09 3.85
C ASN A 48 -15.20 0.88 2.59
N GLN A 49 -15.15 2.21 2.73
CA GLN A 49 -14.75 3.09 1.63
C GLN A 49 -13.31 2.77 1.18
N PRO A 50 -13.04 2.82 -0.14
CA PRO A 50 -11.71 2.60 -0.67
C PRO A 50 -10.71 3.57 -0.04
N LEU A 51 -9.58 3.02 0.37
CA LEU A 51 -8.57 3.70 1.16
C LEU A 51 -7.60 4.42 0.26
N HIS A 52 -7.83 5.73 0.08
CA HIS A 52 -6.91 6.64 -0.59
C HIS A 52 -6.42 6.14 -1.98
N GLY A 53 -7.32 5.47 -2.72
CA GLY A 53 -7.06 4.88 -4.05
C GLY A 53 -6.87 3.37 -4.07
N ILE A 54 -6.77 2.70 -2.92
CA ILE A 54 -6.70 1.25 -2.80
C ILE A 54 -8.10 0.69 -2.53
N SER A 55 -8.60 -0.17 -3.42
CA SER A 55 -9.81 -0.94 -3.13
C SER A 55 -9.52 -1.92 -1.99
N ALA A 56 -10.46 -2.09 -1.06
CA ALA A 56 -10.28 -3.02 0.06
C ALA A 56 -9.88 -4.43 -0.43
N GLU A 57 -10.53 -4.93 -1.48
CA GLU A 57 -10.21 -6.23 -2.11
C GLU A 57 -8.75 -6.33 -2.56
N ASP A 58 -8.28 -5.34 -3.31
CA ASP A 58 -6.90 -5.29 -3.80
C ASP A 58 -5.92 -5.18 -2.63
N ALA A 59 -6.25 -4.38 -1.62
CA ALA A 59 -5.46 -4.27 -0.41
C ALA A 59 -5.35 -5.64 0.30
N PHE A 60 -6.47 -6.35 0.48
CA PHE A 60 -6.50 -7.67 1.10
C PHE A 60 -5.67 -8.68 0.31
N GLN A 61 -5.75 -8.69 -1.02
CA GLN A 61 -4.95 -9.58 -1.86
C GLN A 61 -3.45 -9.26 -1.75
N GLN A 62 -3.05 -7.99 -1.82
CA GLN A 62 -1.66 -7.58 -1.70
C GLN A 62 -1.11 -7.85 -0.29
N ILE A 63 -1.87 -7.53 0.77
CA ILE A 63 -1.52 -7.83 2.16
C ILE A 63 -1.39 -9.34 2.38
N SER A 64 -2.26 -10.14 1.80
CA SER A 64 -2.16 -11.61 1.92
C SER A 64 -0.96 -12.16 1.15
N ALA A 65 -0.62 -11.58 0.00
CA ALA A 65 0.48 -12.04 -0.85
C ALA A 65 1.87 -11.58 -0.37
N LYS A 66 2.02 -10.31 0.00
CA LYS A 66 3.30 -9.66 0.32
C LYS A 66 3.37 -9.15 1.76
N GLY A 67 2.23 -8.86 2.36
CA GLY A 67 2.14 -8.33 3.72
C GLY A 67 1.84 -6.85 3.85
N TYR A 68 1.66 -6.15 2.74
CA TYR A 68 1.29 -4.75 2.66
C TYR A 68 0.52 -4.51 1.37
N ALA A 69 -0.19 -3.40 1.29
CA ALA A 69 -0.85 -2.92 0.09
C ALA A 69 -0.30 -1.56 -0.31
N ILE A 70 -0.19 -1.29 -1.60
CA ILE A 70 0.30 -0.01 -2.10
C ILE A 70 -0.56 0.45 -3.29
N SER A 71 -1.01 1.71 -3.26
CA SER A 71 -1.89 2.30 -4.29
C SER A 71 -1.14 2.94 -5.46
N SER A 72 0.14 3.24 -5.27
CA SER A 72 0.83 4.14 -6.18
C SER A 72 1.35 3.46 -7.41
N VAL A 73 1.03 4.07 -8.54
CA VAL A 73 1.47 3.69 -9.89
C VAL A 73 2.91 4.17 -10.05
N SER A 74 3.92 3.30 -10.17
CA SER A 74 4.21 2.67 -11.46
C SER A 74 5.11 1.47 -11.25
N ASN A 75 4.53 0.28 -11.07
CA ASN A 75 5.21 -0.87 -11.63
C ASN A 75 4.19 -1.83 -12.21
N LYS A 76 3.98 -1.68 -13.51
CA LYS A 76 3.69 -2.82 -14.36
C LYS A 76 4.93 -3.73 -14.26
N ILE A 77 5.13 -4.45 -13.16
CA ILE A 77 6.06 -5.58 -13.21
C ILE A 77 5.34 -6.61 -14.07
N ARG A 78 5.54 -6.51 -15.38
CA ARG A 78 5.38 -7.63 -16.28
C ARG A 78 6.50 -8.62 -15.96
N ILE A 79 6.39 -9.28 -14.81
CA ILE A 79 7.07 -10.56 -14.56
C ILE A 79 6.22 -11.63 -15.23
N GLY A 80 6.25 -11.63 -16.55
CA GLY A 80 5.93 -12.81 -17.35
C GLY A 80 7.18 -13.10 -18.17
N PRO A 81 7.82 -14.28 -18.04
CA PRO A 81 8.95 -14.60 -18.90
C PRO A 81 8.39 -14.74 -20.31
N ASN A 82 8.93 -14.03 -21.28
CA ASN A 82 8.54 -14.29 -22.66
C ASN A 82 9.77 -14.28 -23.57
N VAL A 83 10.37 -15.47 -23.58
CA VAL A 83 11.06 -16.22 -24.66
C VAL A 83 11.97 -15.47 -25.63
#